data_AF-A0A9C9TAC2-F1
#
_entry.id   AF-A0A9C9TAC2-F1
#
_cell.length_a   1.000
_cell.length_b   1.000
_cell.length_c   1.000
_cell.angle_alpha   90.00
_cell.angle_beta   90.00
_cell.angle_gamma   90.00
#
_symmetry.space_group_name_H-M   'P 1'
#
loop_
_entity.id
_entity.type
_entity.pdbx_description
1 polymer ?
#
loop_
_entity_poly.entity_id
_entity_poly.type
_entity_poly.pdbx_seq_one_letter_code
_entity_poly.pdbx_strand_id
1 'polypeptide(L)'
;MPLFGRARKSMRESAFQLARRDVALFLQDHEDELLHVFREELQRLDDEIPEENFFIDINMVGLGETILVAALRAISRFLTEDFSVAATPATKIEAAELLAKE
;
A
#
# COMPACT_ATOMS: atom_id res chain seq x y z
N MET A 1 -23.11 -9.88 -35.87
CA MET A 1 -22.80 -9.03 -34.68
C MET A 1 -22.59 -9.92 -33.46
N PRO A 2 -21.39 -10.04 -32.87
CA PRO A 2 -21.25 -10.68 -31.57
C PRO A 2 -21.20 -9.60 -30.47
N LEU A 3 -22.31 -9.41 -29.77
CA LEU A 3 -22.42 -8.47 -28.62
C LEU A 3 -21.99 -9.11 -27.28
N PHE A 4 -21.72 -10.42 -27.25
CA PHE A 4 -21.46 -11.17 -26.02
C PHE A 4 -20.05 -11.00 -25.42
N GLY A 5 -19.07 -10.53 -26.19
CA GLY A 5 -17.70 -10.33 -25.70
C GLY A 5 -17.52 -9.10 -24.78
N ARG A 6 -18.32 -8.05 -24.97
CA ARG A 6 -18.27 -6.83 -24.15
C ARG A 6 -18.91 -7.01 -22.77
N ALA A 7 -20.01 -7.77 -22.69
CA ALA A 7 -20.73 -8.02 -21.43
C ALA A 7 -19.88 -8.79 -20.41
N ARG A 8 -19.13 -9.81 -20.87
CA ARG A 8 -18.24 -10.60 -20.00
C ARG A 8 -17.07 -9.79 -19.43
N LYS A 9 -16.54 -8.84 -20.22
CA LYS A 9 -15.45 -7.96 -19.78
C LYS A 9 -15.93 -6.99 -18.70
N SER A 10 -17.10 -6.38 -18.89
CA SER A 10 -17.70 -5.45 -17.93
C SER A 10 -18.11 -6.13 -16.63
N MET A 11 -18.69 -7.34 -16.67
CA MET A 11 -19.01 -8.11 -15.46
C MET A 11 -17.78 -8.45 -14.62
N ARG A 12 -16.67 -8.83 -15.27
CA ARG A 12 -15.41 -9.13 -14.58
C ARG A 12 -14.83 -7.90 -13.91
N GLU A 13 -14.93 -6.74 -14.57
CA GLU A 13 -14.43 -5.47 -14.06
C GLU A 13 -15.22 -5.00 -12.83
N SER A 14 -16.55 -5.12 -12.87
CA SER A 14 -17.42 -4.81 -11.72
C SER A 14 -17.21 -5.78 -10.54
N ALA A 15 -17.06 -7.08 -10.80
CA ALA A 15 -16.76 -8.06 -9.75
C ALA A 15 -15.41 -7.79 -9.09
N PHE A 16 -14.41 -7.36 -9.87
CA PHE A 16 -13.09 -7.01 -9.35
C PHE A 16 -13.11 -5.74 -8.51
N GLN A 17 -13.88 -4.71 -8.91
CA GLN A 17 -14.08 -3.51 -8.10
C GLN A 17 -14.79 -3.80 -6.77
N LEU A 18 -15.79 -4.68 -6.79
CA LEU A 18 -16.50 -5.09 -5.58
C LEU A 18 -15.55 -5.83 -4.62
N ALA A 19 -14.78 -6.79 -5.14
CA ALA A 19 -13.83 -7.55 -4.35
C ALA A 19 -12.73 -6.67 -3.74
N ARG A 20 -12.21 -5.68 -4.49
CA ARG A 20 -11.23 -4.73 -3.94
C ARG A 20 -11.80 -3.95 -2.75
N ARG A 21 -13.03 -3.50 -2.85
CA ARG A 21 -13.70 -2.75 -1.78
C ARG A 21 -13.97 -3.62 -0.55
N ASP A 22 -14.35 -4.88 -0.77
CA ASP A 22 -14.57 -5.86 0.29
C ASP A 22 -13.26 -6.16 1.05
N VAL A 23 -12.15 -6.33 0.32
CA VAL A 23 -10.82 -6.49 0.94
C VAL A 23 -10.39 -5.25 1.72
N ALA A 24 -10.69 -4.05 1.22
CA ALA A 24 -10.38 -2.82 1.95
C ALA A 24 -11.15 -2.72 3.27
N LEU A 25 -12.44 -3.08 3.26
CA LEU A 25 -13.27 -3.14 4.47
C LEU A 25 -12.75 -4.19 5.44
N PHE A 26 -12.43 -5.39 4.95
CA PHE A 26 -11.84 -6.45 5.77
C PHE A 26 -10.53 -5.99 6.44
N LEU A 27 -9.63 -5.35 5.72
CA LEU A 27 -8.38 -4.83 6.30
C LEU A 27 -8.62 -3.76 7.36
N GLN A 28 -9.66 -2.94 7.19
CA GLN A 28 -10.03 -1.91 8.15
C GLN A 28 -10.64 -2.52 9.42
N ASP A 29 -11.53 -3.50 9.26
CA ASP A 29 -12.21 -4.16 10.37
C ASP A 29 -11.26 -5.03 11.22
N HIS A 30 -10.18 -5.53 10.61
CA HIS A 30 -9.18 -6.39 11.25
C HIS A 30 -7.85 -5.67 11.52
N GLU A 31 -7.80 -4.33 11.48
CA GLU A 31 -6.56 -3.56 11.70
C GLU A 31 -5.91 -3.89 13.05
N ASP A 32 -6.67 -3.91 14.14
CA ASP A 32 -6.16 -4.20 15.49
C ASP A 32 -5.61 -5.63 15.62
N GLU A 33 -6.27 -6.60 15.00
CA GLU A 33 -5.82 -8.00 14.97
C GLU A 33 -4.51 -8.14 14.17
N LEU A 34 -4.42 -7.45 13.03
CA LEU A 34 -3.20 -7.41 12.22
C LEU A 34 -2.04 -6.76 12.97
N LEU A 35 -2.29 -5.65 13.69
CA LEU A 35 -1.29 -5.00 14.52
C LEU A 35 -0.81 -5.90 15.65
N HIS A 36 -1.73 -6.66 16.27
CA HIS A 36 -1.39 -7.61 17.31
C HIS A 36 -0.46 -8.71 16.79
N VAL A 37 -0.83 -9.39 15.69
CA VAL A 37 -0.01 -10.44 15.08
C VAL A 37 1.34 -9.88 14.62
N PHE A 38 1.35 -8.69 14.03
CA PHE A 38 2.59 -8.06 13.55
C PHE A 38 3.54 -7.71 14.70
N ARG A 39 3.00 -7.26 15.84
CA ARG A 39 3.78 -7.03 17.06
C ARG A 39 4.43 -8.31 17.57
N GLU A 40 3.71 -9.43 17.56
CA GLU A 40 4.27 -10.71 17.98
C GLU A 40 5.42 -11.16 17.07
N GLU A 41 5.27 -11.03 15.76
CA GLU A 41 6.32 -11.40 14.80
C GLU A 41 7.54 -10.50 14.90
N LEU A 42 7.36 -9.19 15.11
CA LEU A 42 8.48 -8.28 15.35
C LEU A 42 9.20 -8.58 16.66
N GLN A 43 8.47 -8.90 17.73
CA GLN A 43 9.09 -9.30 18.98
C GLN A 43 9.92 -10.56 18.82
N ARG A 44 9.42 -11.56 18.08
CA ARG A 44 10.20 -12.78 17.76
C ARG A 44 11.45 -12.46 16.96
N LEU A 45 11.35 -11.56 15.97
CA LEU A 45 12.50 -11.14 15.17
C LEU A 45 13.55 -10.42 16.02
N ASP A 46 13.14 -9.53 16.92
CA ASP A 46 14.03 -8.86 17.87
C ASP A 46 14.72 -9.87 18.80
N ASP A 47 13.98 -10.88 19.28
CA ASP A 47 14.51 -11.94 20.15
C ASP A 47 15.52 -12.86 19.41
N GLU A 48 15.37 -13.04 18.10
CA GLU A 48 16.25 -13.86 17.25
C GLU A 48 17.55 -13.16 16.83
N ILE A 49 17.60 -11.83 16.88
CA ILE A 49 18.77 -11.02 16.48
C ILE A 49 19.34 -10.29 17.71
N PRO A 50 20.00 -11.02 18.65
CA PRO A 50 20.55 -10.39 19.86
C PRO A 50 21.71 -9.43 19.60
N GLU A 51 22.31 -9.49 18.40
CA GLU A 51 23.53 -8.75 18.00
C GLU A 51 23.28 -7.26 17.65
N GLU A 52 22.03 -6.83 17.45
CA GLU A 52 21.70 -5.41 17.19
C GLU A 52 21.57 -4.53 18.46
N ASN A 53 21.58 -5.12 19.66
CA ASN A 53 21.51 -4.39 20.94
C ASN A 53 22.69 -3.42 21.19
N PHE A 54 23.67 -3.35 20.30
CA PHE A 54 24.91 -2.59 20.51
C PHE A 54 25.00 -1.25 19.78
N PHE A 55 24.16 -0.96 18.77
CA PHE A 55 24.39 0.23 17.93
C PHE A 55 23.19 1.14 17.66
N ILE A 56 21.94 0.69 17.79
CA ILE A 56 20.79 1.59 17.67
C ILE A 56 19.68 1.15 18.63
N ASP A 57 19.35 2.01 19.60
CA ASP A 57 18.20 1.86 20.52
C ASP A 57 16.90 2.16 19.75
N ILE A 58 16.62 1.40 18.69
CA ILE A 58 15.37 1.49 17.93
C ILE A 58 14.37 0.56 18.61
N ASN A 59 13.27 1.13 19.10
CA ASN A 59 12.09 0.35 19.46
C ASN A 59 11.46 -0.21 18.17
N MET A 60 11.96 -1.35 17.70
CA MET A 60 11.57 -2.01 16.44
C MET A 60 10.08 -2.33 16.40
N VAL A 61 9.51 -2.74 17.54
CA VAL A 61 8.08 -2.93 17.71
C VAL A 61 7.30 -1.62 17.43
N GLY A 62 7.68 -0.52 18.07
CA GLY A 62 6.98 0.76 17.91
C GLY A 62 7.15 1.39 16.52
N LEU A 63 8.34 1.27 15.93
CA LEU A 63 8.60 1.72 14.56
C LEU A 63 7.81 0.87 13.56
N GLY A 64 7.84 -0.44 13.73
CA GLY A 64 7.12 -1.38 12.90
C GLY A 64 5.61 -1.16 12.91
N GLU A 65 5.02 -0.90 14.08
CA GLU A 65 3.59 -0.58 14.20
C GLU A 65 3.22 0.66 13.38
N THR A 66 4.04 1.70 13.45
CA THR A 66 3.83 2.93 12.67
C THR A 66 3.92 2.65 11.16
N ILE A 67 4.88 1.82 10.75
CA ILE A 67 5.05 1.41 9.34
C ILE A 67 3.85 0.59 8.87
N LEU A 68 3.38 -0.37 9.67
CA LEU A 68 2.24 -1.20 9.32
C LEU A 68 0.96 -0.37 9.18
N VAL A 69 0.69 0.54 10.12
CA VAL A 69 -0.47 1.45 10.02
C VAL A 69 -0.39 2.30 8.74
N ALA A 70 0.79 2.84 8.41
CA ALA A 70 0.98 3.59 7.18
C ALA A 70 0.76 2.71 5.93
N ALA A 71 1.21 1.47 5.95
CA ALA A 71 1.03 0.50 4.88
C ALA A 71 -0.44 0.10 4.72
N LEU A 72 -1.15 -0.23 5.80
CA LEU A 72 -2.58 -0.57 5.78
C LEU A 72 -3.43 0.59 5.24
N ARG A 73 -3.10 1.83 5.62
CA ARG A 73 -3.72 3.02 5.04
C ARG A 73 -3.44 3.15 3.55
N ALA A 74 -2.18 2.96 3.12
CA ALA A 74 -1.82 3.02 1.71
C ALA A 74 -2.52 1.93 0.89
N ILE A 75 -2.62 0.70 1.40
CA ILE A 75 -3.28 -0.44 0.77
C ILE A 75 -4.79 -0.21 0.70
N SER A 76 -5.42 0.21 1.80
CA SER A 76 -6.85 0.52 1.84
C SER A 76 -7.20 1.62 0.84
N ARG A 77 -6.35 2.65 0.76
CA ARG A 77 -6.45 3.69 -0.25
C ARG A 77 -6.29 3.11 -1.64
N PHE A 78 -5.24 2.33 -1.90
CA PHE A 78 -4.99 1.62 -3.17
C PHE A 78 -6.20 0.80 -3.63
N LEU A 79 -6.88 0.12 -2.72
CA LEU A 79 -8.00 -0.74 -3.04
C LEU A 79 -9.30 0.03 -3.32
N THR A 80 -9.46 1.23 -2.74
CA THR A 80 -10.69 2.03 -2.80
C THR A 80 -10.65 3.17 -3.79
N GLU A 81 -9.49 3.78 -4.03
CA GLU A 81 -9.32 4.87 -4.99
C GLU A 81 -8.97 4.32 -6.38
N ASP A 82 -9.55 4.95 -7.42
CA ASP A 82 -9.10 4.79 -8.79
C ASP A 82 -7.80 5.57 -8.97
N PHE A 83 -6.67 4.93 -8.70
CA PHE A 83 -5.35 5.43 -9.08
C PHE A 83 -5.23 5.40 -10.60
N SER A 84 -5.78 6.40 -11.28
CA SER A 84 -5.22 6.82 -12.55
C SER A 84 -3.80 7.27 -12.24
N VAL A 85 -2.80 6.57 -12.78
CA VAL A 85 -1.41 7.05 -12.77
C VAL A 85 -1.38 8.30 -13.66
N ALA A 86 -1.90 9.41 -13.15
CA ALA A 86 -1.69 10.72 -13.71
C ALA A 86 -0.19 10.95 -13.55
N ALA A 87 0.50 10.91 -14.70
CA ALA A 87 1.92 11.10 -14.86
C ALA A 87 2.52 11.96 -13.74
N THR A 88 3.44 11.35 -12.99
CA THR A 88 4.37 12.05 -12.11
C THR A 88 4.84 13.34 -12.80
N PRO A 89 4.73 14.53 -12.18
CA PRO A 89 5.22 15.79 -12.76
C PRO A 89 6.76 15.87 -12.85
N ALA A 90 7.46 14.73 -12.88
CA ALA A 90 8.90 14.64 -13.07
C ALA A 90 9.36 15.21 -14.42
N THR A 91 8.46 15.33 -15.41
CA THR A 91 8.79 15.89 -16.73
C THR A 91 8.73 17.42 -16.81
N LYS A 92 8.27 18.12 -15.76
CA LYS A 92 8.28 19.59 -15.74
C LYS A 92 9.65 20.19 -15.41
N ILE A 93 10.56 19.41 -14.83
CA ILE A 93 11.90 19.91 -14.49
C ILE A 93 12.80 19.97 -15.74
N GLU A 94 12.69 19.02 -16.67
CA GLU A 94 13.46 19.05 -17.93
C GLU A 94 13.00 20.14 -18.91
N ALA A 95 11.70 20.49 -18.92
CA ALA A 95 11.17 21.54 -19.80
C ALA A 95 11.58 22.96 -19.36
N ALA A 96 11.85 23.17 -18.05
CA ALA A 96 12.29 24.47 -17.54
C ALA A 96 13.77 24.74 -17.88
N GLU A 97 14.58 23.70 -18.05
CA GLU A 97 16.01 23.83 -18.34
C GLU A 97 16.31 24.09 -19.83
N LEU A 98 15.39 23.72 -20.74
CA LEU A 98 15.49 24.05 -22.16
C LEU A 98 15.05 25.48 -22.49
N LEU A 99 14.16 26.09 -21.70
CA LEU A 99 13.70 27.47 -21.90
C LEU A 99 14.65 28.52 -21.29
N ALA A 100 15.62 28.10 -20.48
CA ALA A 100 16.65 28.98 -19.91
C ALA A 100 17.92 29.07 -20.78
N LYS A 101 17.94 28.41 -21.95
CA LYS A 101 19.07 28.38 -22.88
C LYS A 101 18.78 29.02 -24.26
N GLU A 102 17.64 29.70 -24.41
CA GLU A 102 17.40 30.58 -25.57
C GLU A 102 17.54 32.06 -25.19
#